data_AF-A0A934J1F4-F1
#
_entry.id   AF-A0A934J1F4-F1
#
_cell.length_a   1.000
_cell.length_b   1.000
_cell.length_c   1.000
_cell.angle_alpha   90.00
_cell.angle_beta   90.00
_cell.angle_gamma   90.00
#
_symmetry.space_group_name_H-M   'P 1'
#
loop_
_entity.id
_entity.type
_entity.pdbx_description
1 polymer ?
#
loop_
_entity_poly.entity_id
_entity_poly.type
_entity_poly.pdbx_seq_one_letter_code
_entity_poly.pdbx_strand_id
1 'polypeptide(L)'
;MLDYDDVWKIQQHGGTLAGQQEHRLLFEFIGFVRTYLQARDDLQSRNLLDAHSNALGALHHWARIELIEKQVQPETSVWRQIRRYHPGIHKLYEELTGNDESLEQRLKLVMLGCEFSLMDKMKSCSSLIFQVLKSREEPWSLTELQDHASLSWIETDLSLLVNKLLARGYIREVAVIGPDGSFSNLEMKLYSVV
;
A
#
# COMPACT_ATOMS: atom_id res chain seq x y z
N MET A 1 -1.86 2.19 -17.06
CA MET A 1 -2.33 2.18 -15.66
C MET A 1 -3.44 1.15 -15.61
N LEU A 2 -3.24 0.02 -14.92
CA LEU A 2 -4.28 -1.00 -14.77
C LEU A 2 -5.43 -0.38 -13.95
N ASP A 3 -6.65 -0.42 -14.47
CA ASP A 3 -7.83 -0.04 -13.70
C ASP A 3 -8.08 -1.09 -12.60
N TYR A 4 -8.74 -0.68 -11.51
CA TYR A 4 -9.21 -1.57 -10.46
C TYR A 4 -9.92 -2.80 -11.06
N ASP A 5 -10.81 -2.57 -12.02
CA ASP A 5 -11.58 -3.63 -12.70
C ASP A 5 -10.71 -4.56 -13.57
N ASP A 6 -9.55 -4.10 -14.05
CA ASP A 6 -8.61 -4.94 -14.79
C ASP A 6 -7.87 -5.92 -13.86
N VAL A 7 -7.50 -5.45 -12.66
CA VAL A 7 -6.91 -6.32 -11.61
C VAL A 7 -7.90 -7.41 -11.20
N TRP A 8 -9.20 -7.10 -11.12
CA TRP A 8 -10.25 -8.08 -10.81
C TRP A 8 -10.45 -9.14 -11.89
N LYS A 9 -10.23 -8.82 -13.17
CA LYS A 9 -10.46 -9.74 -14.29
C LYS A 9 -9.27 -10.68 -14.53
N ILE A 10 -8.04 -10.20 -14.32
CA ILE A 10 -6.82 -10.99 -14.53
C ILE A 10 -6.75 -12.18 -13.55
N GLN A 11 -7.39 -12.10 -12.38
CA GLN A 11 -7.25 -13.09 -11.31
C GLN A 11 -8.40 -14.09 -11.16
N GLN A 12 -9.40 -14.06 -12.05
CA GLN A 12 -10.49 -15.06 -12.03
C GLN A 12 -10.07 -16.45 -12.54
N HIS A 13 -8.85 -16.59 -13.10
CA HIS A 13 -8.38 -17.84 -13.68
C HIS A 13 -7.09 -18.30 -12.98
N GLY A 14 -7.22 -19.11 -11.91
CA GLY A 14 -6.16 -20.05 -11.49
C GLY A 14 -5.54 -19.91 -10.09
N GLY A 15 -5.97 -18.97 -9.23
CA GLY A 15 -5.44 -18.80 -7.87
C GLY A 15 -6.40 -19.21 -6.74
N THR A 16 -5.89 -19.56 -5.56
CA THR A 16 -6.72 -19.79 -4.35
C THR A 16 -7.40 -18.48 -3.91
N LEU A 17 -8.57 -18.57 -3.27
CA LEU A 17 -9.31 -17.39 -2.80
C LEU A 17 -8.48 -16.51 -1.85
N ALA A 18 -7.66 -17.15 -0.99
CA ALA A 18 -6.74 -16.48 -0.08
C ALA A 18 -5.66 -15.70 -0.85
N GLY A 19 -5.01 -16.31 -1.84
CA GLY A 19 -4.00 -15.61 -2.65
C GLY A 19 -4.60 -14.41 -3.40
N GLN A 20 -5.81 -14.57 -3.97
CA GLN A 20 -6.49 -13.45 -4.62
C GLN A 20 -6.80 -12.31 -3.64
N GLN A 21 -7.13 -12.60 -2.38
CA GLN A 21 -7.33 -11.57 -1.37
C GLN A 21 -6.05 -10.80 -1.05
N GLU A 22 -4.92 -11.50 -0.89
CA GLU A 22 -3.63 -10.88 -0.58
C GLU A 22 -3.15 -9.94 -1.69
N HIS A 23 -3.35 -10.32 -2.96
CA HIS A 23 -3.08 -9.45 -4.10
C HIS A 23 -3.91 -8.16 -4.05
N ARG A 24 -5.21 -8.27 -3.77
CA ARG A 24 -6.10 -7.11 -3.69
C ARG A 24 -5.75 -6.19 -2.52
N LEU A 25 -5.40 -6.76 -1.37
CA LEU A 25 -4.94 -6.00 -0.22
C LEU A 25 -3.65 -5.25 -0.55
N LEU A 26 -2.69 -5.91 -1.20
CA LEU A 26 -1.43 -5.27 -1.60
C LEU A 26 -1.67 -4.14 -2.60
N PHE A 27 -2.53 -4.35 -3.60
CA PHE A 27 -2.88 -3.33 -4.60
C PHE A 27 -3.45 -2.07 -3.94
N GLU A 28 -4.46 -2.26 -3.10
CA GLU A 28 -5.10 -1.15 -2.41
C GLU A 28 -4.15 -0.48 -1.40
N PHE A 29 -3.30 -1.25 -0.73
CA PHE A 29 -2.32 -0.70 0.21
C PHE A 29 -1.24 0.14 -0.48
N ILE A 30 -0.79 -0.26 -1.67
CA ILE A 30 0.11 0.57 -2.49
C ILE A 30 -0.55 1.89 -2.86
N GLY A 31 -1.79 1.84 -3.33
CA GLY A 31 -2.58 3.04 -3.62
C GLY A 31 -2.71 3.94 -2.39
N PHE A 32 -2.98 3.35 -1.22
CA PHE A 32 -3.08 4.05 0.04
C PHE A 32 -1.76 4.75 0.43
N VAL A 33 -0.63 4.03 0.38
CA VAL A 33 0.69 4.58 0.68
C VAL A 33 1.03 5.73 -0.26
N ARG A 34 0.84 5.55 -1.57
CA ARG A 34 1.16 6.58 -2.58
C ARG A 34 0.36 7.86 -2.35
N THR A 35 -0.96 7.74 -2.28
CA THR A 35 -1.86 8.90 -2.12
C THR A 35 -1.68 9.59 -0.76
N TYR A 36 -1.42 8.83 0.31
CA TYR A 36 -1.05 9.41 1.61
C TYR A 36 0.23 10.24 1.53
N LEU A 37 1.28 9.73 0.88
CA LEU A 37 2.55 10.48 0.78
C LEU A 37 2.39 11.74 -0.08
N GLN A 38 1.69 11.65 -1.20
CA GLN A 38 1.38 12.82 -2.03
C GLN A 38 0.58 13.86 -1.23
N ALA A 39 -0.47 13.45 -0.52
CA ALA A 39 -1.26 14.36 0.32
C ALA A 39 -0.42 15.04 1.40
N ARG A 40 0.49 14.30 2.02
CA ARG A 40 1.40 14.82 3.06
C ARG A 40 2.35 15.86 2.48
N ASP A 41 2.97 15.56 1.34
CA ASP A 41 3.97 16.42 0.72
C ASP A 41 3.31 17.71 0.16
N ASP A 42 2.10 17.60 -0.38
CA ASP A 42 1.27 18.75 -0.80
C ASP A 42 0.86 19.62 0.39
N LEU A 43 0.45 19.01 1.51
CA LEU A 43 0.10 19.71 2.74
C LEU A 43 1.30 20.49 3.31
N GLN A 44 2.48 19.88 3.33
CA GLN A 44 3.72 20.54 3.74
C GLN A 44 4.08 21.72 2.83
N SER A 45 3.80 21.59 1.54
CA SER A 45 4.02 22.63 0.53
C SER A 45 2.91 23.69 0.49
N ARG A 46 1.88 23.58 1.33
CA ARG A 46 0.66 24.42 1.34
C ARG A 46 -0.17 24.37 0.05
N ASN A 47 -0.01 23.32 -0.74
CA ASN A 47 -0.86 23.03 -1.91
C ASN A 47 -2.14 22.34 -1.46
N LEU A 48 -3.03 23.08 -0.77
CA LEU A 48 -4.14 22.48 -0.02
C LEU A 48 -5.17 21.74 -0.89
N LEU A 49 -5.36 22.16 -2.15
CA LEU A 49 -6.33 21.51 -3.06
C LEU A 49 -5.81 20.17 -3.58
N ASP A 50 -4.51 20.08 -3.86
CA ASP A 50 -3.86 18.82 -4.25
C ASP A 50 -3.80 17.87 -3.05
N ALA A 51 -3.45 18.40 -1.87
CA ALA A 51 -3.49 17.65 -0.61
C ALA A 51 -4.87 17.06 -0.34
N HIS A 52 -5.94 17.83 -0.58
CA HIS A 52 -7.32 17.35 -0.45
C HIS A 52 -7.67 16.24 -1.43
N SER A 53 -7.29 16.40 -2.70
CA SER A 53 -7.53 15.37 -3.72
C SER A 53 -6.81 14.06 -3.38
N ASN A 54 -5.56 14.15 -2.95
CA ASN A 54 -4.76 12.99 -2.55
C ASN A 54 -5.26 12.37 -1.22
N ALA A 55 -5.70 13.18 -0.25
CA ALA A 55 -6.28 12.68 1.00
C ALA A 55 -7.59 11.91 0.78
N LEU A 56 -8.44 12.36 -0.16
CA LEU A 56 -9.63 11.62 -0.59
C LEU A 56 -9.24 10.28 -1.22
N GLY A 57 -8.22 10.26 -2.08
CA GLY A 57 -7.68 9.01 -2.65
C GLY A 57 -7.21 8.03 -1.58
N ALA A 58 -6.49 8.53 -0.57
CA ALA A 58 -6.01 7.72 0.55
C ALA A 58 -7.15 7.10 1.36
N LEU A 59 -8.17 7.88 1.70
CA LEU A 59 -9.38 7.38 2.38
C LEU A 59 -10.10 6.33 1.54
N HIS A 60 -10.16 6.50 0.22
CA HIS A 60 -10.85 5.58 -0.68
C HIS A 60 -10.14 4.22 -0.70
N HIS A 61 -8.82 4.21 -0.84
CA HIS A 61 -8.02 2.98 -0.77
C HIS A 61 -8.16 2.30 0.61
N TRP A 62 -8.07 3.07 1.70
CA TRP A 62 -8.26 2.53 3.04
C TRP A 62 -9.64 1.90 3.24
N ALA A 63 -10.72 2.55 2.76
CA ALA A 63 -12.06 1.98 2.80
C ALA A 63 -12.15 0.63 2.07
N ARG A 64 -11.49 0.49 0.91
CA ARG A 64 -11.47 -0.78 0.16
C ARG A 64 -10.70 -1.87 0.91
N ILE A 65 -9.58 -1.52 1.55
CA ILE A 65 -8.82 -2.46 2.39
C ILE A 65 -9.73 -3.04 3.49
N GLU A 66 -10.45 -2.18 4.24
CA GLU A 66 -11.37 -2.63 5.29
C GLU A 66 -12.45 -3.58 4.80
N LEU A 67 -13.00 -3.32 3.61
CA LEU A 67 -14.01 -4.18 3.01
C LEU A 67 -13.41 -5.54 2.63
N ILE A 68 -12.24 -5.54 1.98
CA ILE A 68 -11.54 -6.77 1.59
C ILE A 68 -11.16 -7.62 2.81
N GLU A 69 -10.68 -7.00 3.89
CA GLU A 69 -10.38 -7.70 5.16
C GLU A 69 -11.62 -8.38 5.77
N LYS A 70 -12.80 -7.78 5.58
CA LYS A 70 -14.10 -8.33 6.02
C LYS A 70 -14.73 -9.29 5.01
N GLN A 71 -14.01 -9.71 3.96
CA GLN A 71 -14.52 -10.55 2.87
C GLN A 71 -15.71 -9.91 2.12
N VAL A 72 -15.76 -8.59 2.07
CA VAL A 72 -16.78 -7.82 1.34
C VAL A 72 -16.14 -7.28 0.07
N GLN A 73 -16.74 -7.56 -1.08
CA GLN A 73 -16.28 -7.00 -2.35
C GLN A 73 -16.57 -5.49 -2.38
N PRO A 74 -15.55 -4.63 -2.60
CA PRO A 74 -15.79 -3.21 -2.74
C PRO A 74 -16.52 -2.91 -4.04
N GLU A 75 -17.63 -2.18 -3.95
CA GLU A 75 -18.43 -1.73 -5.07
C GLU A 75 -18.05 -0.31 -5.48
N THR A 76 -18.59 0.17 -6.61
CA THR A 76 -18.55 1.59 -7.00
C THR A 76 -19.08 2.50 -5.89
N SER A 77 -20.05 2.02 -5.10
CA SER A 77 -20.65 2.74 -3.97
C SER A 77 -19.90 2.55 -2.64
N VAL A 78 -18.57 2.54 -2.66
CA VAL A 78 -17.70 2.21 -1.51
C VAL A 78 -18.05 2.96 -0.22
N TRP A 79 -18.41 4.25 -0.31
CA TRP A 79 -18.75 5.08 0.85
C TRP A 79 -20.04 4.62 1.55
N ARG A 80 -21.02 4.15 0.78
CA ARG A 80 -22.25 3.57 1.32
C ARG A 80 -21.96 2.26 2.06
N GLN A 81 -21.07 1.42 1.51
CA GLN A 81 -20.67 0.17 2.14
C GLN A 81 -19.87 0.45 3.42
N ILE A 82 -18.85 1.31 3.36
CA ILE A 82 -17.96 1.55 4.51
C ILE A 82 -18.68 2.20 5.69
N ARG A 83 -19.75 2.98 5.45
CA ARG A 83 -20.60 3.50 6.52
C ARG A 83 -21.17 2.40 7.42
N ARG A 84 -21.44 1.21 6.87
CA ARG A 84 -21.93 0.05 7.64
C ARG A 84 -20.78 -0.74 8.30
N TYR A 85 -19.66 -0.91 7.59
CA TYR A 85 -18.59 -1.81 8.01
C TYR A 85 -17.49 -1.16 8.85
N HIS A 86 -17.20 0.12 8.62
CA HIS A 86 -16.23 0.90 9.37
C HIS A 86 -16.65 2.40 9.42
N PRO A 87 -17.64 2.76 10.25
CA PRO A 87 -18.22 4.11 10.29
C PRO A 87 -17.19 5.23 10.51
N GLY A 88 -16.07 4.95 11.20
CA GLY A 88 -15.00 5.91 11.43
C GLY A 88 -14.35 6.44 10.14
N ILE A 89 -14.21 5.62 9.09
CA ILE A 89 -13.63 6.06 7.81
C ILE A 89 -14.62 6.94 7.07
N HIS A 90 -15.90 6.56 7.07
CA HIS A 90 -16.96 7.39 6.52
C HIS A 90 -17.00 8.76 7.22
N LYS A 91 -16.81 8.78 8.54
CA LYS A 91 -16.77 10.02 9.30
C LYS A 91 -15.58 10.90 8.92
N LEU A 92 -14.39 10.33 8.72
CA LEU A 92 -13.23 11.09 8.23
C LEU A 92 -13.47 11.68 6.84
N TYR A 93 -14.18 10.98 5.95
CA TYR A 93 -14.61 11.54 4.67
C TYR A 93 -15.55 12.74 4.86
N GLU A 94 -16.56 12.63 5.72
CA GLU A 94 -17.47 13.75 6.03
C GLU A 94 -16.69 14.96 6.56
N GLU A 95 -15.81 14.75 7.54
CA GLU A 95 -14.97 15.81 8.12
C GLU A 95 -14.08 16.46 7.07
N LEU A 96 -13.55 15.71 6.10
CA LEU A 96 -12.76 16.29 5.02
C LEU A 96 -13.62 17.19 4.11
N THR A 97 -14.82 16.73 3.74
CA THR A 97 -15.67 17.41 2.76
C THR A 97 -16.31 18.71 3.28
N GLY A 98 -16.63 18.80 4.57
CA GLY A 98 -17.23 20.02 5.09
C GLY A 98 -17.49 20.01 6.59
N ASN A 99 -16.89 20.96 7.29
CA ASN A 99 -17.20 21.39 8.65
C ASN A 99 -16.80 22.87 8.82
N ASP A 100 -16.90 23.42 10.03
CA ASP A 100 -16.58 24.83 10.32
C ASP A 100 -15.05 25.11 10.40
N GLU A 101 -14.20 24.10 10.26
CA GLU A 101 -12.74 24.22 10.31
C GLU A 101 -12.10 24.57 8.96
N SER A 102 -10.90 25.15 9.01
CA SER A 102 -10.11 25.38 7.80
C SER A 102 -9.76 24.07 7.10
N LEU A 103 -9.60 24.12 5.76
CA LEU A 103 -9.20 22.94 4.98
C LEU A 103 -7.89 22.32 5.49
N GLU A 104 -6.93 23.15 5.91
CA GLU A 104 -5.67 22.67 6.47
C GLU A 104 -5.87 21.85 7.76
N GLN A 105 -6.76 22.27 8.66
CA GLN A 105 -7.06 21.54 9.90
C GLN A 105 -7.74 20.20 9.61
N ARG A 106 -8.74 20.21 8.72
CA ARG A 106 -9.42 18.99 8.26
C ARG A 106 -8.45 17.99 7.64
N LEU A 107 -7.53 18.47 6.79
CA LEU A 107 -6.47 17.65 6.20
C LEU A 107 -5.58 17.03 7.28
N LYS A 108 -5.12 17.81 8.26
CA LYS A 108 -4.28 17.30 9.37
C LYS A 108 -4.98 16.18 10.15
N LEU A 109 -6.27 16.35 10.45
CA LEU A 109 -7.06 15.33 11.14
C LEU A 109 -7.14 14.03 10.35
N VAL A 110 -7.51 14.12 9.07
CA VAL A 110 -7.62 12.95 8.19
C VAL A 110 -6.27 12.27 8.01
N MET A 111 -5.22 13.05 7.81
CA MET A 111 -3.85 12.54 7.63
C MET A 111 -3.36 11.78 8.86
N LEU A 112 -3.72 12.21 10.07
CA LEU A 112 -3.40 11.47 11.29
C LEU A 112 -4.09 10.10 11.33
N GLY A 113 -5.37 10.03 10.96
CA GLY A 113 -6.11 8.76 10.86
C GLY A 113 -5.54 7.83 9.79
N CYS A 114 -5.16 8.39 8.64
CA CYS A 114 -4.50 7.65 7.57
C CYS A 114 -3.13 7.12 8.01
N GLU A 115 -2.31 7.94 8.67
CA GLU A 115 -0.98 7.53 9.14
C GLU A 115 -1.05 6.36 10.13
N PHE A 116 -1.93 6.46 11.12
CA PHE A 116 -2.16 5.37 12.07
C PHE A 116 -2.54 4.07 11.36
N SER A 117 -3.50 4.15 10.42
CA SER A 117 -4.02 2.98 9.72
C SER A 117 -3.01 2.39 8.74
N LEU A 118 -2.18 3.22 8.11
CA LEU A 118 -1.09 2.78 7.27
C LEU A 118 -0.10 1.94 8.09
N MET A 119 0.28 2.41 9.29
CA MET A 119 1.18 1.68 10.18
C MET A 119 0.58 0.36 10.68
N ASP A 120 -0.69 0.36 11.07
CA ASP A 120 -1.42 -0.80 11.57
C ASP A 120 -1.52 -1.91 10.51
N LYS A 121 -1.88 -1.53 9.27
CA LYS A 121 -2.16 -2.46 8.18
C LYS A 121 -0.94 -2.87 7.36
N MET A 122 0.20 -2.21 7.54
CA MET A 122 1.39 -2.43 6.71
C MET A 122 1.82 -3.90 6.67
N LYS A 123 1.79 -4.59 7.82
CA LYS A 123 2.20 -6.01 7.88
C LYS A 123 1.20 -6.92 7.18
N SER A 124 -0.10 -6.77 7.47
CA SER A 124 -1.14 -7.64 6.91
C SER A 124 -1.29 -7.45 5.40
N CYS A 125 -1.28 -6.21 4.92
CA CYS A 125 -1.48 -5.91 3.51
C CYS A 125 -0.24 -6.20 2.64
N SER A 126 0.95 -6.30 3.24
CA SER A 126 2.19 -6.64 2.53
C SER A 126 2.55 -8.13 2.61
N SER A 127 1.60 -9.00 3.01
CA SER A 127 1.87 -10.43 3.21
C SER A 127 2.48 -11.10 1.98
N LEU A 128 2.00 -10.75 0.77
CA LEU A 128 2.52 -11.29 -0.48
C LEU A 128 4.01 -10.98 -0.70
N ILE A 129 4.47 -9.78 -0.34
CA ILE A 129 5.91 -9.43 -0.42
C ILE A 129 6.72 -10.32 0.53
N PHE A 130 6.23 -10.52 1.76
CA PHE A 130 6.92 -11.40 2.71
C PHE A 130 6.93 -12.85 2.27
N GLN A 131 5.86 -13.34 1.63
CA GLN A 131 5.82 -14.68 1.06
C GLN A 131 6.87 -14.86 -0.03
N VAL A 132 7.00 -13.89 -0.96
CA VAL A 132 8.03 -13.92 -2.01
C VAL A 132 9.42 -13.91 -1.38
N LEU A 133 9.68 -13.01 -0.42
CA LEU A 133 10.98 -12.94 0.25
C LEU A 133 11.36 -14.21 1.02
N LYS A 134 10.37 -14.98 1.49
CA LYS A 134 10.56 -16.25 2.21
C LYS A 134 10.48 -17.49 1.30
N SER A 135 10.23 -17.31 0.01
CA SER A 135 10.04 -18.43 -0.92
C SER A 135 11.34 -19.18 -1.25
N ARG A 136 12.51 -18.59 -0.94
CA ARG A 136 13.83 -19.19 -1.03
C ARG A 136 14.72 -18.75 0.14
N GLU A 137 15.82 -19.44 0.37
CA GLU A 137 16.77 -19.10 1.45
C GLU A 137 17.61 -17.87 1.12
N GLU A 138 17.93 -17.66 -0.16
CA GLU A 138 18.76 -16.57 -0.61
C GLU A 138 18.01 -15.22 -0.62
N PRO A 139 18.64 -14.13 -0.18
CA PRO A 139 18.03 -12.81 -0.20
C PRO A 139 17.76 -12.36 -1.65
N TRP A 140 16.83 -11.41 -1.82
CA TRP A 140 16.33 -10.95 -3.12
C TRP A 140 16.86 -9.56 -3.45
N SER A 141 17.37 -9.33 -4.65
CA SER A 141 17.56 -7.96 -5.11
C SER A 141 16.21 -7.31 -5.43
N LEU A 142 16.19 -5.98 -5.46
CA LEU A 142 14.97 -5.25 -5.83
C LEU A 142 14.53 -5.61 -7.26
N THR A 143 15.47 -5.77 -8.17
CA THR A 143 15.21 -6.19 -9.56
C THR A 143 14.59 -7.59 -9.62
N GLU A 144 15.11 -8.56 -8.85
CA GLU A 144 14.52 -9.90 -8.79
C GLU A 144 13.07 -9.87 -8.28
N LEU A 145 12.74 -8.97 -7.34
CA LEU A 145 11.37 -8.80 -6.86
C LEU A 145 10.47 -8.13 -7.91
N GLN A 146 11.00 -7.17 -8.68
CA GLN A 146 10.27 -6.53 -9.78
C GLN A 146 9.91 -7.53 -10.88
N ASP A 147 10.80 -8.47 -11.17
CA ASP A 147 10.60 -9.51 -12.19
C ASP A 147 9.76 -10.70 -11.69
N HIS A 148 9.50 -10.78 -10.37
CA HIS A 148 8.77 -11.90 -9.79
C HIS A 148 7.31 -11.90 -10.25
N ALA A 149 6.81 -13.04 -10.76
CA ALA A 149 5.46 -13.14 -11.35
C ALA A 149 4.33 -12.66 -10.42
N SER A 150 4.47 -12.82 -9.10
CA SER A 150 3.49 -12.35 -8.12
C SER A 150 3.53 -10.83 -7.86
N LEU A 151 4.59 -10.12 -8.27
CA LEU A 151 4.84 -8.71 -7.96
C LEU A 151 5.12 -7.84 -9.20
N SER A 152 5.26 -8.42 -10.39
CA SER A 152 5.57 -7.66 -11.61
C SER A 152 4.53 -6.59 -11.98
N TRP A 153 3.30 -6.70 -11.48
CA TRP A 153 2.25 -5.71 -11.65
C TRP A 153 2.40 -4.46 -10.77
N ILE A 154 3.35 -4.43 -9.82
CA ILE A 154 3.60 -3.29 -8.91
C ILE A 154 4.94 -2.60 -9.13
N GLU A 155 5.62 -2.86 -10.26
CA GLU A 155 7.01 -2.46 -10.50
C GLU A 155 7.34 -1.00 -10.10
N THR A 156 6.53 -0.03 -10.53
CA THR A 156 6.76 1.40 -10.26
C THR A 156 6.63 1.76 -8.77
N ASP A 157 5.76 1.05 -8.03
CA ASP A 157 5.47 1.34 -6.63
C ASP A 157 6.22 0.41 -5.66
N LEU A 158 6.85 -0.67 -6.15
CA LEU A 158 7.52 -1.66 -5.30
C LEU A 158 8.64 -1.02 -4.47
N SER A 159 9.47 -0.17 -5.09
CA SER A 159 10.54 0.56 -4.40
C SER A 159 10.01 1.41 -3.25
N LEU A 160 8.86 2.07 -3.45
CA LEU A 160 8.22 2.89 -2.44
C LEU A 160 7.81 2.05 -1.22
N LEU A 161 7.18 0.90 -1.47
CA LEU A 161 6.72 0.02 -0.43
C LEU A 161 7.90 -0.68 0.29
N VAL A 162 8.91 -1.14 -0.43
CA VAL A 162 10.15 -1.69 0.14
C VAL A 162 10.80 -0.69 1.10
N ASN A 163 10.92 0.58 0.70
CA ASN A 163 11.45 1.62 1.59
C ASN A 163 10.64 1.79 2.88
N LYS A 164 9.30 1.66 2.81
CA LYS A 164 8.45 1.70 4.01
C LYS A 164 8.64 0.49 4.90
N LEU A 165 8.77 -0.70 4.31
CA LEU A 165 9.01 -1.95 5.03
C LEU A 165 10.39 -1.96 5.71
N LEU A 166 11.43 -1.40 5.05
CA LEU A 166 12.76 -1.20 5.62
C LEU A 166 12.72 -0.22 6.79
N ALA A 167 12.09 0.95 6.62
CA ALA A 167 11.94 1.94 7.67
C ALA A 167 11.18 1.39 8.89
N ARG A 168 10.28 0.44 8.69
CA ARG A 168 9.54 -0.24 9.77
C ARG A 168 10.32 -1.41 10.39
N GLY A 169 11.37 -1.89 9.75
CA GLY A 169 12.17 -3.03 10.18
C GLY A 169 11.53 -4.39 9.89
N TYR A 170 10.55 -4.46 8.99
CA TYR A 170 9.93 -5.73 8.59
C TYR A 170 10.80 -6.51 7.58
N ILE A 171 11.59 -5.79 6.81
CA ILE A 171 12.63 -6.35 5.94
C ILE A 171 13.96 -5.68 6.26
N ARG A 172 15.05 -6.33 5.88
CA ARG A 172 16.42 -5.81 6.04
C ARG A 172 17.20 -5.98 4.76
N GLU A 173 18.21 -5.13 4.62
CA GLU A 173 19.19 -5.18 3.55
C GLU A 173 20.46 -5.89 4.00
N VAL A 174 21.09 -6.61 3.07
CA VAL A 174 22.40 -7.22 3.21
C VAL A 174 23.18 -7.01 1.92
N ALA A 175 24.45 -6.64 2.06
CA ALA A 175 25.38 -6.58 0.94
C ALA A 175 25.89 -7.99 0.62
N VAL A 176 25.69 -8.45 -0.61
CA VAL A 176 26.17 -9.76 -1.09
C VAL A 176 27.23 -9.51 -2.16
N ILE A 177 28.37 -10.17 -2.03
CA ILE A 177 29.44 -10.12 -3.03
C ILE A 177 29.13 -11.15 -4.11
N GLY A 178 29.28 -10.75 -5.38
CA GLY A 178 29.10 -11.63 -6.52
C GLY A 178 30.03 -12.86 -6.51
N PRO A 179 29.77 -13.86 -7.37
CA PRO A 179 30.49 -15.15 -7.36
C PRO A 179 32.01 -15.03 -7.58
N ASP A 180 32.46 -13.94 -8.19
CA ASP A 180 33.88 -13.65 -8.45
C ASP A 180 34.62 -13.06 -7.24
N GLY A 181 33.92 -12.85 -6.12
CA GLY A 181 34.51 -12.34 -4.87
C GLY A 181 34.93 -10.87 -4.93
N SER A 182 34.60 -10.16 -6.01
CA SER A 182 34.99 -8.77 -6.18
C SER A 182 34.01 -7.82 -5.52
N PHE A 183 34.52 -6.88 -4.73
CA PHE A 183 33.73 -5.76 -4.19
C PHE A 183 33.11 -4.87 -5.29
N SER A 184 33.60 -4.95 -6.53
CA SER A 184 32.98 -4.28 -7.68
C SER A 184 31.58 -4.83 -8.00
N ASN A 185 31.26 -6.04 -7.55
CA ASN A 185 29.99 -6.72 -7.78
C ASN A 185 29.18 -6.84 -6.49
N LEU A 186 29.29 -5.85 -5.61
CA LEU A 186 28.49 -5.77 -4.40
C LEU A 186 27.05 -5.43 -4.78
N GLU A 187 26.12 -6.31 -4.45
CA GLU A 187 24.70 -6.14 -4.68
C GLU A 187 23.95 -6.05 -3.35
N MET A 188 23.03 -5.08 -3.25
CA MET A 188 22.14 -4.95 -2.10
C MET A 188 20.95 -5.91 -2.27
N LYS A 189 20.78 -6.81 -1.31
CA LYS A 189 19.70 -7.79 -1.29
C LYS A 189 18.85 -7.67 -0.04
N LEU A 190 17.58 -8.08 -0.15
CA LEU A 190 16.51 -7.93 0.80
C LEU A 190 16.10 -9.29 1.37
N TYR A 191 15.80 -9.34 2.66
CA TYR A 191 15.20 -10.51 3.30
C TYR A 191 14.15 -10.09 4.33
N SER A 192 13.18 -10.97 4.59
CA SER A 192 12.13 -10.75 5.58
C SER A 192 12.60 -11.09 6.99
N VAL A 193 12.18 -10.30 7.99
CA VAL A 193 12.51 -10.49 9.42
C VAL A 193 11.28 -10.89 10.25
N VAL A 194 10.10 -10.90 9.63
CA VAL A 194 8.78 -11.05 10.29
C VAL A 194 8.07 -12.33 9.93
#